data_AF-A0A212RB61-F1
#
_entry.id   AF-A0A212RB61-F1
#
_cell.length_a   1.000
_cell.length_b   1.000
_cell.length_c   1.000
_cell.angle_alpha   90.00
_cell.angle_beta   90.00
_cell.angle_gamma   90.00
#
_symmetry.space_group_name_H-M   'P 1'
#
loop_
_entity.id
_entity.type
_entity.pdbx_description
1 polymer ?
#
loop_
_entity_poly.entity_id
_entity_poly.type
_entity_poly.pdbx_seq_one_letter_code
_entity_poly.pdbx_strand_id
1 'polypeptide(L)' 'MAFENFDARRRAVRMTVKELAKRSGLDEDNVHRVLKGRNDARQSTIEAIEQALAEEERNMAAYLGGLRSVMEGGA' A
#
# COMPACT_ATOMS: atom_id res chain seq x y z
N MET A 1 7.66 -0.31 18.72
CA MET A 1 7.06 0.08 17.43
C MET A 1 7.74 -0.75 16.37
N ALA A 2 7.04 -1.72 15.77
CA ALA A 2 7.60 -2.45 14.63
C ALA A 2 7.75 -1.43 13.50
N PHE A 3 8.95 -1.28 12.96
CA PHE A 3 9.15 -0.46 11.77
C PHE A 3 8.41 -1.14 10.63
N GLU A 4 7.21 -0.66 10.30
CA GLU A 4 6.46 -1.17 9.16
C GLU A 4 7.28 -0.97 7.89
N ASN A 5 7.58 -2.08 7.23
CA ASN A 5 8.34 -2.06 5.99
C ASN A 5 7.37 -1.75 4.84
N PHE A 6 7.12 -0.45 4.61
CA PHE A 6 6.27 0.03 3.52
C PHE A 6 6.69 -0.50 2.15
N ASP A 7 7.99 -0.72 1.90
CA ASP A 7 8.44 -1.26 0.63
C ASP A 7 8.03 -2.73 0.45
N ALA A 8 8.09 -3.53 1.52
CA ALA A 8 7.61 -4.92 1.49
C ALA A 8 6.10 -4.99 1.23
N ARG A 9 5.30 -4.16 1.94
CA ARG A 9 3.84 -4.10 1.76
C ARG A 9 3.46 -3.66 0.35
N ARG A 10 4.08 -2.58 -0.14
CA ARG A 10 3.91 -2.10 -1.52
C ARG A 10 4.19 -3.22 -2.55
N ARG A 11 5.26 -3.98 -2.37
CA ARG A 11 5.61 -5.11 -3.26
C ARG A 11 4.59 -6.25 -3.19
N ALA A 12 4.05 -6.54 -2.01
CA ALA A 12 3.03 -7.59 -1.83
C ALA A 12 1.75 -7.30 -2.64
N VAL A 13 1.32 -6.03 -2.64
CA VAL A 13 0.17 -5.58 -3.46
C VAL A 13 0.55 -5.14 -4.88
N ARG A 14 1.80 -5.37 -5.30
CA ARG A 14 2.33 -5.02 -6.64
C ARG A 14 2.14 -3.55 -7.05
N MET A 15 2.05 -2.65 -6.08
CA MET A 15 1.85 -1.22 -6.34
C MET A 15 3.18 -0.56 -6.73
N THR A 16 3.19 0.32 -7.73
CA THR A 16 4.40 1.08 -8.07
C THR A 16 4.61 2.26 -7.11
N VAL A 17 5.82 2.83 -7.05
CA VAL A 17 6.09 4.01 -6.20
C VAL A 17 5.27 5.22 -6.67
N LYS A 18 5.21 5.44 -7.98
CA LYS A 18 4.37 6.45 -8.62
C LYS A 18 2.89 6.32 -8.24
N GLU A 19 2.40 5.09 -8.18
CA GLU A 19 1.00 4.82 -7.85
C GLU A 19 0.70 5.00 -6.37
N LEU A 20 1.65 4.61 -5.51
CA LEU A 20 1.61 4.91 -4.08
C LEU A 20 1.60 6.42 -3.82
N ALA A 21 2.45 7.19 -4.53
CA ALA A 21 2.50 8.64 -4.46
C ALA A 21 1.15 9.26 -4.87
N LYS A 22 0.60 8.83 -6.01
CA LYS A 22 -0.71 9.29 -6.49
C LYS A 22 -1.83 9.02 -5.47
N ARG A 23 -1.87 7.83 -4.87
CA ARG A 23 -2.93 7.42 -3.93
C ARG A 23 -2.78 8.07 -2.55
N SER A 24 -1.55 8.27 -2.08
CA SER A 24 -1.27 8.97 -0.82
C SER A 24 -1.35 10.50 -0.93
N GLY A 25 -1.45 11.04 -2.15
CA GLY A 25 -1.41 12.49 -2.39
C GLY A 25 -0.04 13.11 -2.11
N LEU A 26 1.02 12.30 -2.11
CA LEU A 26 2.38 12.72 -1.85
C LEU A 26 3.20 12.82 -3.14
N ASP A 27 4.27 13.58 -3.08
CA ASP A 27 5.28 13.61 -4.13
C ASP A 27 6.10 12.30 -4.17
N GLU A 28 6.45 11.84 -5.37
CA GLU A 28 7.17 10.58 -5.59
C GLU A 28 8.55 10.56 -4.91
N ASP A 29 9.27 11.67 -4.87
CA ASP A 29 10.55 11.78 -4.16
C ASP A 29 10.37 11.70 -2.64
N ASN A 30 9.24 12.19 -2.14
CA ASN A 30 8.92 12.09 -0.72
C ASN A 30 8.63 10.62 -0.33
N VAL A 31 7.82 9.93 -1.14
CA VAL A 31 7.57 8.49 -0.96
C VAL A 31 8.88 7.70 -1.05
N HIS A 32 9.73 7.98 -2.05
CA HIS A 32 11.03 7.32 -2.18
C HIS A 32 11.94 7.50 -0.96
N ARG A 33 11.93 8.67 -0.32
CA ARG A 33 12.68 8.93 0.91
C ARG A 33 12.16 8.10 2.08
N VAL A 34 10.84 8.05 2.25
CA VAL A 34 10.19 7.25 3.30
C VAL A 34 10.50 5.77 3.10
N LEU A 35 10.33 5.24 1.89
CA LEU A 35 10.60 3.83 1.58
C LEU A 35 12.06 3.42 1.82
N LYS A 36 13.02 4.34 1.65
CA LYS A 36 14.44 4.11 1.92
C LYS A 36 14.81 4.22 3.40
N GLY A 37 13.84 4.42 4.30
CA GLY A 37 14.07 4.56 5.74
C GLY A 37 14.80 5.85 6.11
N ARG A 38 14.78 6.89 5.25
CA ARG A 38 15.28 8.21 5.62
C ARG A 38 14.26 8.87 6.54
N ASN A 39 14.48 8.68 7.84
CA ASN A 39 13.50 8.72 8.91
C ASN A 39 13.18 10.13 9.45
N ASP A 40 13.07 11.13 8.58
CA ASP A 40 12.67 12.49 8.96
C ASP A 40 11.32 12.89 8.33
N ALA A 41 10.54 11.88 7.96
CA ALA A 41 9.21 12.09 7.41
C ALA A 41 8.24 12.46 8.53
N ARG A 42 7.42 13.48 8.26
CA ARG A 42 6.38 13.90 9.20
C ARG A 42 5.40 12.74 9.42
N GLN A 43 4.83 12.66 10.62
CA GLN A 43 3.82 11.66 10.95
C GLN A 43 2.67 11.60 9.93
N SER A 44 2.22 12.77 9.45
CA SER A 44 1.18 12.85 8.40
C SER A 44 1.59 12.19 7.08
N THR A 45 2.88 12.18 6.73
CA THR A 45 3.39 11.49 5.54
C THR A 45 3.35 9.98 5.72
N ILE A 46 3.71 9.51 6.92
CA ILE A 46 3.64 8.09 7.28
C ILE A 46 2.18 7.62 7.24
N GLU A 47 1.27 8.37 7.85
CA GLU A 47 -0.16 8.06 7.87
C GLU A 47 -0.78 8.03 6.46
N ALA A 48 -0.40 8.95 5.57
CA ALA A 48 -0.88 8.96 4.20
C ALA A 48 -0.41 7.74 3.39
N ILE A 49 0.85 7.30 3.59
CA ILE A 49 1.38 6.08 2.97
C ILE A 49 0.69 4.84 3.53
N GLU A 50 0.50 4.79 4.84
CA GLU A 50 -0.21 3.71 5.54
C GLU A 50 -1.63 3.53 4.99
N GLN A 51 -2.39 4.62 4.91
CA GLN A 51 -3.77 4.59 4.41
C GLN A 51 -3.85 4.11 2.97
N ALA A 52 -2.96 4.60 2.10
CA ALA A 52 -2.93 4.20 0.69
C ALA A 52 -2.60 2.69 0.51
N LEU A 53 -1.69 2.15 1.33
CA LEU A 53 -1.38 0.72 1.32
C LEU A 53 -2.54 -0.12 1.87
N ALA A 54 -3.11 0.28 3.01
CA ALA A 54 -4.23 -0.43 3.64
C ALA A 54 -5.49 -0.46 2.76
N GLU A 55 -5.73 0.58 1.96
CA GLU A 55 -6.81 0.58 0.97
C GLU A 55 -6.56 -0.45 -0.13
N GLU A 56 -5.36 -0.52 -0.68
CA GLU A 56 -5.07 -1.48 -1.74
C GLU A 56 -5.05 -2.93 -1.23
N GLU A 57 -4.54 -3.15 -0.02
CA GLU A 57 -4.61 -4.45 0.65
C GLU A 57 -6.07 -4.92 0.78
N ARG A 58 -6.99 -4.01 1.13
CA ARG A 58 -8.44 -4.30 1.17
C ARG A 58 -9.03 -4.58 -0.21
N ASN A 59 -8.66 -3.81 -1.23
CA ASN A 59 -9.13 -4.03 -2.60
C ASN A 59 -8.69 -5.42 -3.12
N MET A 60 -7.43 -5.79 -2.86
CA MET A 60 -6.89 -7.10 -3.25
C MET A 60 -7.59 -8.24 -2.50
N ALA A 61 -7.82 -8.08 -1.20
CA ALA A 61 -8.57 -9.05 -0.41
C ALA A 61 -10.02 -9.22 -0.92
N ALA A 62 -10.69 -8.12 -1.27
CA ALA A 62 -12.04 -8.16 -1.83
C ALA A 62 -12.08 -8.86 -3.20
N TYR A 63 -11.11 -8.57 -4.08
CA TYR A 63 -10.98 -9.24 -5.37
C TYR A 63 -10.80 -10.76 -5.22
N LEU A 64 -9.90 -11.19 -4.32
CA LEU A 64 -9.65 -12.60 -4.05
C LEU A 64 -10.87 -13.29 -3.42
N GLY A 65 -11.57 -12.62 -2.50
CA GLY A 65 -12.81 -13.12 -1.90
C GLY A 65 -13.93 -13.29 -2.94
N GLY A 66 -14.08 -12.33 -3.85
CA GLY A 66 -15.02 -12.42 -4.97
C GLY A 66 -14.68 -13.55 -5.93
N LEU A 67 -13.41 -13.71 -6.31
CA LEU A 67 -12.94 -14.80 -7.17
C LEU A 67 -13.24 -16.17 -6.54
N ARG A 68 -12.99 -16.32 -5.24
CA ARG A 68 -13.29 -17.56 -4.51
C ARG A 68 -14.78 -17.88 -4.53
N SER A 69 -15.63 -16.89 -4.29
CA SER A 69 -17.09 -17.07 -4.33
C SER A 69 -17.59 -17.47 -5.71
N VAL A 70 -16.98 -16.98 -6.80
CA VAL A 70 -17.32 -17.36 -8.17
C VAL A 70 -16.90 -18.80 -8.49
N MET A 71 -15.74 -19.23 -7.98
CA MET A 71 -15.25 -20.61 -8.20
C MET A 71 -16.01 -21.66 -7.38
N GLU A 72 -16.54 -21.31 -6.21
CA GLU A 72 -17.31 -22.23 -5.35
C GLU A 72 -18.81 -22.29 -5.70
N GLY A 73 -19.34 -21.30 -6.44
CA GLY A 73 -20.76 -21.17 -6.78
C GLY A 73 -21.19 -21.78 -8.12
N GLY A 74 -20.31 -22.49 -8.83
CA GLY A 74 -20.62 -23.18 -10.08
C GLY A 74 -20.86 -24.68 -9.87
N ALA A 75 -22.03 -25.04 -9.33
CA ALA A 75 -22.52 -26.42 -9.27
C ALA A 75 -24.04 -26.46 -9.47
#